data_AF-A0A225NFK6-F1
#
_entry.id   AF-A0A225NFK6-F1
#
_cell.length_a   1.000
_cell.length_b   1.000
_cell.length_c   1.000
_cell.angle_alpha   90.00
_cell.angle_beta   90.00
_cell.angle_gamma   90.00
#
_symmetry.space_group_name_H-M   'P 1'
#
loop_
_entity.id
_entity.type
_entity.pdbx_description
1 polymer ?
#
loop_
_entity_poly.entity_id
_entity_poly.type
_entity_poly.pdbx_seq_one_letter_code
_entity_poly.pdbx_strand_id
1 'polypeptide(L)'
;MTARELVEEELVYGALRREQLWRMIGLSGAGFGVFGCLTAAAVALMVETPPPVVVPYDPATGVALPNATVETVSLAERPAVIEAQIYRYLLDRETYNQLDNDLRVRRVLAQSSGSAEASMRAMWTSGQESYPPTRYGAAAEMAVEIASITLIGENRAQVRLRKRLTSPQGVQDGSFTATLMFEFQPERTRSLDDVWQNPFGFTVTQYAIRSDRSE
;
A
#
# COMPACT_ATOMS: atom_id res chain seq x y z
N MET A 1 -56.09 -38.11 -59.48
CA MET A 1 -56.26 -36.96 -58.56
C MET A 1 -57.03 -35.90 -59.29
N THR A 2 -58.24 -35.64 -58.83
CA THR A 2 -59.12 -34.62 -59.41
C THR A 2 -58.88 -33.27 -58.73
N ALA A 3 -59.07 -32.17 -59.46
CA ALA A 3 -58.81 -30.80 -58.95
C ALA A 3 -59.61 -30.44 -57.68
N ARG A 4 -60.69 -31.18 -57.37
CA ARG A 4 -61.46 -31.05 -56.13
C ARG A 4 -60.73 -31.59 -54.91
N GLU A 5 -60.04 -32.73 -55.04
CA GLU A 5 -59.28 -33.34 -53.95
C GLU A 5 -58.08 -32.46 -53.55
N LEU A 6 -57.44 -31.83 -54.52
CA LEU A 6 -56.30 -30.92 -54.29
C LEU A 6 -56.72 -29.64 -53.54
N VAL A 7 -57.92 -29.12 -53.83
CA VAL A 7 -58.47 -27.92 -53.19
C VAL A 7 -58.95 -28.22 -51.76
N GLU A 8 -59.59 -29.38 -51.52
CA GLU A 8 -59.94 -29.81 -50.16
C GLU A 8 -58.71 -30.09 -49.30
N GLU A 9 -57.67 -30.71 -49.87
CA GLU A 9 -56.42 -30.97 -49.16
C GLU A 9 -55.68 -29.65 -48.81
N GLU A 10 -55.62 -28.67 -49.72
CA GLU A 10 -55.02 -27.36 -49.41
C GLU A 10 -55.84 -26.52 -48.42
N LEU A 11 -57.18 -26.56 -48.46
CA LEU A 11 -58.02 -25.80 -47.54
C LEU A 11 -57.98 -26.37 -46.11
N VAL A 12 -58.03 -27.70 -45.96
CA VAL A 12 -58.06 -28.36 -44.65
C VAL A 12 -56.67 -28.43 -44.02
N TYR A 13 -55.62 -28.82 -44.77
CA TYR A 13 -54.25 -28.87 -44.22
C TYR A 13 -53.59 -27.48 -44.13
N GLY A 14 -53.99 -26.53 -44.98
CA GLY A 14 -53.49 -25.15 -44.93
C GLY A 14 -54.02 -24.32 -43.75
N ALA A 15 -55.19 -24.66 -43.20
CA ALA A 15 -55.73 -24.04 -42.00
C ALA A 15 -55.04 -24.55 -40.72
N LEU A 16 -54.84 -25.87 -40.62
CA LEU A 16 -54.17 -26.51 -39.48
C LEU A 16 -52.69 -26.10 -39.35
N ARG A 17 -51.95 -25.98 -40.47
CA ARG A 17 -50.56 -25.49 -40.46
C ARG A 17 -50.44 -24.05 -39.98
N ARG A 18 -51.40 -23.19 -40.34
CA ARG A 18 -51.43 -21.79 -39.87
C ARG A 18 -51.67 -21.71 -38.37
N GLU A 19 -52.60 -22.50 -37.83
CA GLU A 19 -52.85 -22.54 -36.40
C GLU A 19 -51.63 -23.03 -35.61
N GLN A 20 -50.93 -24.06 -36.11
CA GLN A 20 -49.70 -24.56 -35.49
C GLN A 20 -48.57 -23.52 -35.54
N LEU A 21 -48.42 -22.78 -36.64
CA LEU A 21 -47.46 -21.67 -36.74
C LEU A 21 -47.75 -20.57 -35.72
N TRP A 22 -49.01 -20.12 -35.61
CA TRP A 22 -49.39 -19.10 -34.63
C TRP A 22 -49.22 -19.57 -33.18
N ARG A 23 -49.52 -20.84 -32.88
CA ARG A 23 -49.26 -21.42 -31.55
C ARG A 23 -47.77 -21.52 -31.24
N MET A 24 -46.94 -21.89 -32.21
CA MET A 24 -45.49 -21.98 -32.05
C MET A 24 -44.86 -20.60 -31.83
N ILE A 25 -45.30 -19.59 -32.59
CA ILE A 25 -44.88 -18.19 -32.40
C ILE A 25 -45.30 -17.70 -31.02
N GLY A 26 -46.56 -17.96 -30.61
CA GLY A 26 -47.05 -17.60 -29.28
C GLY A 26 -46.26 -18.25 -28.14
N LEU A 27 -45.98 -19.54 -28.23
CA LEU A 27 -45.18 -20.28 -27.25
C LEU A 27 -43.72 -19.78 -27.21
N SER A 28 -43.13 -19.51 -28.38
CA SER A 28 -41.76 -18.98 -28.45
C SER A 28 -41.65 -17.58 -27.82
N GLY A 29 -42.63 -16.71 -28.07
CA GLY A 29 -42.69 -15.38 -27.46
C GLY A 29 -42.88 -15.44 -25.94
N ALA A 30 -43.76 -16.33 -25.46
CA ALA A 30 -43.94 -16.56 -24.02
C ALA A 30 -42.65 -17.09 -23.37
N GLY A 31 -41.97 -18.04 -24.01
CA GLY A 31 -40.70 -18.58 -23.53
C GLY A 31 -39.60 -17.52 -23.46
N PHE A 32 -39.49 -16.66 -24.48
CA PHE A 32 -38.52 -15.56 -24.50
C PHE A 32 -38.79 -14.55 -23.39
N GLY A 33 -40.06 -14.21 -23.13
CA GLY A 33 -40.44 -13.30 -22.05
C GLY A 33 -40.07 -13.84 -20.67
N VAL A 34 -40.37 -15.11 -20.39
CA VAL A 34 -40.01 -15.76 -19.12
C VAL A 34 -38.50 -15.80 -18.93
N PHE A 35 -37.76 -16.16 -19.99
CA PHE A 35 -36.30 -16.20 -19.94
C PHE A 35 -35.68 -14.82 -19.69
N GLY A 36 -36.21 -13.77 -20.32
CA GLY A 36 -35.80 -12.38 -20.09
C GLY A 36 -36.03 -11.93 -18.65
N CYS A 37 -37.18 -12.25 -18.06
CA CYS A 37 -37.45 -11.92 -16.66
C CYS A 37 -36.52 -12.65 -15.68
N LEU A 38 -36.25 -13.93 -15.92
CA LEU A 38 -35.36 -14.74 -15.06
C LEU A 38 -33.91 -14.25 -15.13
N THR A 39 -33.43 -13.89 -16.32
CA THR A 39 -32.07 -13.34 -16.49
C THR A 39 -31.92 -11.97 -15.83
N ALA A 40 -32.91 -11.08 -15.95
CA ALA A 40 -32.91 -9.80 -15.25
C ALA A 40 -32.89 -9.97 -13.72
N ALA A 41 -33.67 -10.91 -13.19
CA ALA A 41 -33.67 -11.23 -11.76
C ALA A 41 -32.32 -11.80 -11.29
N ALA A 42 -31.70 -12.69 -12.08
CA ALA A 42 -30.39 -13.25 -11.76
C ALA A 42 -29.29 -12.17 -11.72
N VAL A 43 -29.31 -11.22 -12.67
CA VAL A 43 -28.38 -10.09 -12.68
C VAL A 43 -28.59 -9.20 -11.45
N ALA A 44 -29.85 -8.90 -11.09
CA ALA A 44 -30.15 -8.09 -9.91
C ALA A 44 -29.65 -8.71 -8.59
N LEU A 45 -29.67 -10.05 -8.49
CA LEU A 45 -29.15 -10.76 -7.32
C LEU A 45 -27.62 -10.81 -7.25
N MET A 46 -26.94 -10.68 -8.38
CA MET A 46 -25.46 -10.66 -8.48
C MET A 46 -24.86 -9.27 -8.25
N VAL A 47 -25.69 -8.24 -8.05
CA VAL A 47 -25.19 -6.90 -7.73
C VAL A 47 -24.79 -6.88 -6.25
N GLU A 48 -23.50 -7.03 -5.98
CA GLU A 48 -22.92 -6.73 -4.67
C GLU A 48 -22.94 -5.21 -4.47
N THR A 49 -23.63 -4.74 -3.44
CA THR A 49 -23.55 -3.33 -3.05
C THR A 49 -22.26 -3.08 -2.29
N PRO A 50 -21.46 -2.05 -2.64
CA PRO A 50 -20.27 -1.73 -1.88
C PRO A 50 -20.63 -1.42 -0.42
N PRO A 51 -19.80 -1.83 0.55
CA PRO A 51 -20.07 -1.58 1.96
C PRO A 51 -20.21 -0.07 2.22
N PRO A 52 -21.14 0.34 3.10
CA PRO A 52 -21.32 1.75 3.42
C PRO A 52 -20.06 2.31 4.07
N VAL A 53 -19.40 3.25 3.40
CA VAL A 53 -18.26 3.98 3.94
C VAL A 53 -18.78 4.95 5.00
N VAL A 54 -18.64 4.59 6.27
CA VAL A 54 -18.87 5.51 7.38
C VAL A 54 -17.67 6.45 7.47
N VAL A 55 -17.87 7.71 7.11
CA VAL A 55 -16.86 8.76 7.33
C VAL A 55 -17.08 9.29 8.74
N PRO A 56 -16.19 9.01 9.71
CA PRO A 56 -16.25 9.70 10.99
C PRO A 56 -16.08 11.21 10.73
N TYR A 57 -16.95 12.03 11.33
CA TYR A 57 -16.81 13.49 11.29
C TYR A 57 -16.46 13.98 12.69
N ASP A 58 -15.65 15.03 12.77
CA ASP A 58 -15.43 15.76 14.02
C ASP A 58 -16.60 16.75 14.21
N PRO A 59 -17.45 16.58 15.23
CA PRO A 59 -18.61 17.43 15.47
C PRO A 59 -18.24 18.88 15.84
N ALA A 60 -17.00 19.16 16.23
CA ALA A 60 -16.56 20.51 16.59
C ALA A 60 -16.16 21.37 15.38
N THR A 61 -15.67 20.74 14.31
CA THR A 61 -15.05 21.46 13.17
C THR A 61 -15.79 21.28 11.85
N GLY A 62 -16.63 20.26 11.69
CA GLY A 62 -17.44 20.04 10.47
C GLY A 62 -16.61 19.68 9.23
N VAL A 63 -15.31 19.43 9.40
CA VAL A 63 -14.40 19.02 8.33
C VAL A 63 -14.50 17.51 8.16
N ALA A 64 -14.66 17.06 6.91
CA ALA A 64 -14.60 15.64 6.60
C ALA A 64 -13.19 15.11 6.91
N LEU A 65 -13.08 14.17 7.86
CA LEU A 65 -11.83 13.43 8.04
C LEU A 65 -11.60 12.65 6.74
N PRO A 66 -10.49 12.88 6.01
CA PRO A 66 -10.16 12.01 4.90
C PRO A 66 -9.98 10.62 5.47
N ASN A 67 -10.95 9.75 5.18
CA ASN A 67 -10.85 8.34 5.47
C ASN A 67 -9.78 7.83 4.51
N ALA A 68 -8.52 7.90 4.91
CA ALA A 68 -7.51 7.02 4.39
C ALA A 68 -7.90 5.63 4.90
N THR A 69 -8.92 5.03 4.28
CA THR A 69 -9.05 3.59 4.26
C THR A 69 -7.79 3.14 3.54
N VAL A 70 -6.73 2.91 4.32
CA VAL A 70 -5.57 2.16 3.85
C VAL A 70 -6.12 0.77 3.67
N GLU A 71 -6.78 0.56 2.53
CA GLU A 71 -7.05 -0.77 2.03
C GLU A 71 -5.71 -1.48 2.12
N THR A 72 -5.68 -2.59 2.84
CA THR A 72 -4.54 -3.49 2.95
C THR A 72 -4.29 -4.17 1.59
N VAL A 73 -4.36 -3.41 0.48
CA VAL A 73 -3.67 -3.75 -0.75
C VAL A 73 -2.24 -4.00 -0.32
N SER A 74 -1.80 -5.24 -0.50
CA SER A 74 -0.55 -5.70 0.09
C SER A 74 0.56 -4.73 -0.36
N LEU A 75 1.10 -3.94 0.57
CA LEU A 75 2.15 -2.96 0.26
C LEU A 75 3.41 -3.64 -0.31
N ALA A 76 3.51 -4.96 -0.14
CA ALA A 76 4.42 -5.85 -0.84
C ALA A 76 4.34 -5.73 -2.38
N GLU A 77 3.19 -5.35 -2.95
CA GLU A 77 3.00 -5.20 -4.40
C GLU A 77 3.54 -3.88 -4.97
N ARG A 78 3.99 -2.93 -4.14
CA ARG A 78 4.53 -1.63 -4.61
C ARG A 78 5.94 -1.36 -4.07
N PRO A 79 6.98 -1.92 -4.72
CA PRO A 79 8.39 -1.72 -4.34
C PRO A 79 8.78 -0.25 -4.11
N ALA A 80 8.30 0.66 -4.97
CA ALA A 80 8.60 2.09 -4.85
C ALA A 80 8.12 2.72 -3.54
N VAL A 81 7.00 2.26 -2.97
CA VAL A 81 6.51 2.76 -1.68
C VAL A 81 7.41 2.28 -0.55
N ILE A 82 7.79 1.00 -0.59
CA ILE A 82 8.72 0.40 0.39
C ILE A 82 10.06 1.12 0.34
N GLU A 83 10.63 1.30 -0.85
CA GLU A 83 11.89 2.02 -1.07
C GLU A 83 11.84 3.45 -0.53
N ALA A 84 10.73 4.17 -0.76
CA ALA A 84 10.55 5.51 -0.23
C ALA A 84 10.49 5.54 1.31
N GLN A 85 9.85 4.56 1.95
CA GLN A 85 9.83 4.47 3.42
C GLN A 85 11.22 4.14 3.99
N ILE A 86 11.92 3.19 3.36
CA ILE A 86 13.30 2.85 3.70
C ILE A 86 14.22 4.05 3.55
N TYR A 87 14.10 4.79 2.44
CA TYR A 87 14.88 5.99 2.17
C TYR A 87 14.72 7.01 3.29
N ARG A 88 13.48 7.32 3.67
CA ARG A 88 13.17 8.29 4.73
C ARG A 88 13.72 7.84 6.09
N TYR A 89 13.49 6.58 6.45
CA TYR A 89 13.98 6.01 7.71
C TYR A 89 15.50 6.10 7.82
N LEU A 90 16.23 5.72 6.75
CA LEU A 90 17.70 5.75 6.77
C LEU A 90 18.23 7.17 6.78
N LEU A 91 17.64 8.07 6.00
CA LEU A 91 18.03 9.47 6.00
C LEU A 91 17.88 10.08 7.40
N ASP A 92 16.74 9.86 8.05
CA ASP A 92 16.47 10.37 9.39
C ASP A 92 17.39 9.73 10.44
N ARG A 93 17.68 8.43 10.32
CA ARG A 93 18.53 7.69 11.28
C ARG A 93 20.01 8.03 11.16
N GLU A 94 20.52 8.21 9.95
CA GLU A 94 21.96 8.31 9.69
C GLU A 94 22.49 9.73 9.55
N THR A 95 21.61 10.71 9.33
CA THR A 95 21.97 12.13 9.32
C THR A 95 22.39 12.60 10.71
N TYR A 96 23.11 13.71 10.81
CA TYR A 96 23.36 14.36 12.10
C TYR A 96 23.40 15.86 11.91
N ASN A 97 22.55 16.59 12.66
CA ASN A 97 22.54 18.05 12.71
C ASN A 97 21.95 18.47 14.05
N GLN A 98 22.65 19.30 14.82
CA GLN A 98 22.20 19.74 16.15
C GLN A 98 20.81 20.39 16.16
N LEU A 99 20.38 20.99 15.06
CA LEU A 99 19.13 21.75 14.99
C LEU A 99 17.88 20.86 14.95
N ASP A 100 17.97 19.62 14.44
CA ASP A 100 16.80 18.78 14.15
C ASP A 100 16.87 17.36 14.74
N ASN A 101 17.93 17.07 15.51
CA ASN A 101 18.18 15.74 16.05
C ASN A 101 17.02 15.23 16.92
N ASP A 102 16.39 16.09 17.71
CA ASP A 102 15.30 15.71 18.62
C ASP A 102 14.05 15.21 17.87
N LEU A 103 13.69 15.84 16.76
CA LEU A 103 12.56 15.45 15.93
C LEU A 103 12.87 14.17 15.15
N ARG A 104 14.06 14.09 14.55
CA ARG A 104 14.50 12.92 13.77
C ARG A 104 14.63 11.68 14.64
N VAL A 105 15.29 11.78 15.80
CA VAL A 105 15.45 10.64 16.73
C VAL A 105 14.10 10.12 17.21
N ARG A 106 13.16 11.00 17.53
CA ARG A 106 11.80 10.61 17.92
C ARG A 106 11.07 9.87 16.80
N ARG A 107 11.16 10.36 15.57
CA ARG A 107 10.56 9.72 14.40
C ARG A 107 11.15 8.33 14.14
N VAL A 108 12.48 8.20 14.19
CA VAL A 108 13.16 6.91 14.01
C VAL A 108 12.77 5.93 15.09
N LEU A 109 12.68 6.36 16.36
CA LEU A 109 12.21 5.51 17.46
C LEU A 109 10.75 5.07 17.27
N ALA A 110 9.86 5.96 16.82
CA ALA A 110 8.47 5.61 16.52
C ALA A 110 8.33 4.61 15.35
N GLN A 111 9.31 4.57 14.45
CA GLN A 111 9.38 3.65 13.31
C GLN A 111 10.34 2.47 13.55
N SER A 112 10.79 2.27 14.79
CA SER A 112 11.69 1.16 15.14
C SER A 112 11.06 0.28 16.20
N SER A 113 11.35 -1.02 16.14
CA SER A 113 10.99 -1.99 17.18
C SER A 113 12.14 -2.96 17.43
N GLY A 114 12.06 -3.74 18.50
CA GLY A 114 13.02 -4.81 18.80
C GLY A 114 14.47 -4.32 18.84
N SER A 115 15.34 -4.96 18.06
CA SER A 115 16.78 -4.66 18.05
C SER A 115 17.13 -3.30 17.42
N ALA A 116 16.33 -2.85 16.44
CA ALA A 116 16.56 -1.57 15.78
C ALA A 116 16.26 -0.38 16.72
N GLU A 117 15.24 -0.51 17.57
CA GLU A 117 14.93 0.48 18.60
C GLU A 117 15.98 0.48 19.70
N ALA A 118 16.36 -0.70 20.20
CA ALA A 118 17.36 -0.83 21.26
C ALA A 118 18.72 -0.24 20.85
N SER A 119 19.17 -0.52 19.62
CA SER A 119 20.42 0.05 19.09
C SER A 119 20.36 1.57 18.92
N MET A 120 19.22 2.11 18.48
CA MET A 120 19.02 3.55 18.35
C MET A 120 19.05 4.24 19.73
N ARG A 121 18.35 3.67 20.71
CA ARG A 121 18.31 4.19 22.08
C ARG A 121 19.70 4.16 22.72
N ALA A 122 20.44 3.06 22.56
CA ALA A 122 21.81 2.96 23.05
C ALA A 122 22.70 4.06 22.44
N MET A 123 22.69 4.21 21.11
CA MET A 123 23.47 5.25 20.42
C MET A 123 23.14 6.66 20.92
N TRP A 124 21.87 6.94 21.24
CA TRP A 124 21.43 8.26 21.72
C TRP A 124 21.40 8.40 23.25
N THR A 125 21.96 7.44 23.98
CA THR A 125 22.13 7.53 25.44
C THR A 125 23.39 8.32 25.78
N SER A 126 23.24 9.38 26.58
CA SER A 126 24.37 10.19 27.05
C SER A 126 25.37 9.34 27.84
N GLY A 127 26.67 9.51 27.55
CA GLY A 127 27.75 8.80 28.22
C GLY A 127 28.25 7.55 27.49
N GLN A 128 27.60 7.13 26.40
CA GLN A 128 28.16 6.14 25.49
C GLN A 128 29.16 6.79 24.53
N GLU A 129 30.23 6.07 24.18
CA GLU A 129 31.21 6.51 23.18
C GLU A 129 30.58 6.71 21.79
N SER A 130 29.50 5.98 21.50
CA SER A 130 28.72 6.09 20.28
C SER A 130 27.81 7.33 20.22
N TYR A 131 27.72 8.12 21.30
CA TYR A 131 26.81 9.26 21.40
C TYR A 131 27.18 10.36 20.38
N PRO A 132 26.35 10.60 19.34
CA PRO A 132 26.74 11.48 18.23
C PRO A 132 27.11 12.90 18.65
N PRO A 133 26.40 13.56 19.61
CA PRO A 133 26.79 14.89 20.07
C PRO A 133 28.17 14.98 20.72
N THR A 134 28.61 13.95 21.45
CA THR A 134 29.96 13.91 22.02
C THR A 134 30.99 13.53 20.96
N ARG A 135 30.63 12.65 20.03
CA ARG A 135 31.55 12.14 19.00
C ARG A 135 31.87 13.14 17.89
N TYR A 136 30.86 13.85 17.38
CA TYR A 136 31.02 14.78 16.26
C TYR A 136 31.07 16.24 16.71
N GLY A 137 30.44 16.58 17.84
CA GLY A 137 30.38 17.94 18.36
C GLY A 137 29.26 18.79 17.74
N ALA A 138 29.06 19.98 18.30
CA ALA A 138 27.90 20.81 17.99
C ALA A 138 27.92 21.49 16.61
N ALA A 139 29.11 21.70 16.04
CA ALA A 139 29.29 22.34 14.74
C ALA A 139 29.46 21.32 13.59
N ALA A 140 29.27 20.04 13.86
CA ALA A 140 29.39 19.00 12.85
C ALA A 140 28.04 18.67 12.22
N GLU A 141 28.07 18.40 10.93
CA GLU A 141 26.93 17.97 10.14
C GLU A 141 27.29 16.69 9.38
N MET A 142 26.44 15.67 9.46
CA MET A 142 26.57 14.43 8.69
C MET A 142 25.48 14.40 7.64
N ALA A 143 25.84 14.68 6.39
CA ALA A 143 24.96 14.52 5.26
C ALA A 143 25.00 13.07 4.77
N VAL A 144 23.83 12.53 4.40
CA VAL A 144 23.69 11.15 3.93
C VAL A 144 23.07 11.14 2.54
N GLU A 145 23.71 10.44 1.62
CA GLU A 145 23.24 10.22 0.26
C GLU A 145 22.99 8.73 0.05
N ILE A 146 21.79 8.36 -0.36
CA ILE A 146 21.44 6.97 -0.64
C ILE A 146 21.73 6.69 -2.12
N ALA A 147 22.68 5.78 -2.37
CA ALA A 147 23.12 5.43 -3.71
C ALA A 147 22.23 4.37 -4.35
N SER A 148 21.83 3.34 -3.59
CA SER A 148 20.95 2.28 -4.10
C SER A 148 20.21 1.58 -2.97
N ILE A 149 18.96 1.20 -3.22
CA ILE A 149 18.15 0.34 -2.35
C ILE A 149 17.88 -0.96 -3.11
N THR A 150 18.11 -2.09 -2.46
CA THR A 150 17.84 -3.43 -3.01
C THR A 150 16.97 -4.20 -2.03
N LEU A 151 15.75 -4.51 -2.43
CA LEU A 151 14.85 -5.36 -1.65
C LEU A 151 15.28 -6.82 -1.76
N ILE A 152 15.25 -7.54 -0.64
CA ILE A 152 15.67 -8.94 -0.51
C ILE A 152 14.50 -9.74 0.06
N GLY A 153 13.72 -10.34 -0.83
CA GLY A 153 12.45 -10.97 -0.44
C GLY A 153 11.40 -9.91 -0.09
N GLU A 154 10.55 -10.21 0.88
CA GLU A 154 9.38 -9.37 1.19
C GLU A 154 9.63 -8.32 2.28
N ASN A 155 10.55 -8.58 3.21
CA ASN A 155 10.68 -7.83 4.46
C ASN A 155 12.12 -7.41 4.80
N ARG A 156 13.07 -7.55 3.87
CA ARG A 156 14.47 -7.15 4.07
C ARG A 156 14.93 -6.26 2.94
N ALA A 157 15.86 -5.38 3.26
CA ALA A 157 16.51 -4.54 2.27
C ALA A 157 17.98 -4.32 2.60
N GLN A 158 18.77 -4.16 1.54
CA GLN A 158 20.14 -3.70 1.60
C GLN A 158 20.22 -2.33 0.93
N VAL A 159 20.85 -1.37 1.60
CA VAL A 159 20.97 0.01 1.15
C VAL A 159 22.44 0.40 1.13
N ARG A 160 22.91 0.87 -0.03
CA ARG A 160 24.22 1.51 -0.15
C ARG A 160 24.05 3.01 0.03
N LEU A 161 24.85 3.58 0.91
CA LEU A 161 24.81 5.00 1.23
C LEU A 161 26.21 5.56 1.37
N ARG A 162 26.31 6.86 1.12
CA ARG A 162 27.50 7.67 1.34
C ARG A 162 27.22 8.64 2.46
N LYS A 163 28.18 8.81 3.35
CA LYS A 163 28.12 9.79 4.43
C LYS A 163 29.22 10.80 4.25
N ARG A 164 28.87 12.07 4.39
CA ARG A 164 29.78 13.21 4.36
C ARG A 164 29.69 13.92 5.69
N LEU A 165 30.69 13.75 6.53
CA LEU A 165 30.85 14.49 7.77
C LEU A 165 31.58 15.80 7.48
N THR A 166 30.93 16.92 7.73
CA THR A 166 31.51 18.26 7.67
C THR A 166 31.65 18.77 9.10
N SER A 167 32.87 19.07 9.53
CA SER A 167 33.14 19.63 10.84
C SER A 167 34.18 20.75 10.76
N PRO A 168 34.41 21.54 11.83
CA PRO A 168 35.47 22.56 11.84
C PRO A 168 36.87 22.01 11.59
N GLN A 169 37.08 20.70 11.79
CA GLN A 169 38.35 20.02 11.60
C GLN A 169 38.56 19.53 10.15
N GLY A 170 37.52 19.59 9.30
CA GLY A 170 37.59 19.20 7.90
C GLY A 170 36.36 18.45 7.42
N VAL A 171 36.49 17.86 6.23
CA VAL A 171 35.43 17.05 5.60
C VAL A 171 35.91 15.61 5.45
N GLN A 172 35.05 14.65 5.83
CA GLN A 172 35.31 13.22 5.71
C GLN A 172 34.16 12.55 4.96
N ASP A 173 34.49 11.82 3.90
CA ASP A 173 33.52 11.03 3.13
C ASP A 173 33.74 9.53 3.39
N GLY A 174 32.65 8.76 3.49
CA GLY A 174 32.71 7.31 3.68
C GLY A 174 31.53 6.59 3.02
N SER A 175 31.79 5.41 2.47
CA SER A 175 30.75 4.54 1.91
C SER A 175 30.34 3.47 2.91
N PHE A 176 29.05 3.17 2.97
CA PHE A 176 28.48 2.23 3.92
C PHE A 176 27.39 1.39 3.26
N THR A 177 27.26 0.17 3.74
CA THR A 177 26.15 -0.70 3.43
C THR A 177 25.32 -0.95 4.69
N ALA A 178 24.05 -0.57 4.64
CA ALA A 178 23.06 -0.84 5.67
C ALA A 178 22.18 -2.03 5.26
N THR A 179 21.89 -2.90 6.21
CA THR A 179 20.95 -4.01 6.06
C THR A 179 19.87 -3.87 7.12
N LEU A 180 18.61 -3.94 6.69
CA LEU A 180 17.47 -3.79 7.58
C LEU A 180 16.38 -4.83 7.30
N MET A 181 15.63 -5.15 8.35
CA MET A 181 14.40 -5.93 8.28
C MET A 181 13.25 -5.04 8.74
N PHE A 182 12.16 -5.04 7.98
CA PHE A 182 11.02 -4.16 8.19
C PHE A 182 9.70 -4.93 8.14
N GLU A 183 8.65 -4.33 8.69
CA GLU A 183 7.29 -4.86 8.68
C GLU A 183 6.29 -3.70 8.62
N PHE A 184 5.05 -3.98 8.23
CA PHE A 184 3.97 -3.00 8.21
C PHE A 184 2.95 -3.35 9.29
N GLN A 185 2.76 -2.42 10.24
CA GLN A 185 1.78 -2.55 11.33
C GLN A 185 0.74 -1.41 11.24
N PRO A 186 -0.30 -1.53 10.40
CA PRO A 186 -1.31 -0.48 10.24
C PRO A 186 -2.27 -0.37 11.44
N GLU A 187 -2.45 -1.44 12.22
CA GLU A 187 -3.48 -1.54 13.28
C GLU A 187 -3.13 -0.87 14.61
N ARG A 188 -1.91 -0.34 14.79
CA ARG A 188 -1.62 0.41 16.02
C ARG A 188 -2.36 1.75 15.98
N THR A 189 -3.29 1.96 16.91
CA THR A 189 -3.97 3.23 17.14
C THR A 189 -2.95 4.37 17.21
N ARG A 190 -3.00 5.29 16.25
CA ARG A 190 -2.06 6.40 16.10
C ARG A 190 -2.78 7.73 16.32
N SER A 191 -2.07 8.70 16.90
CA SER A 191 -2.51 10.09 16.87
C SER A 191 -2.56 10.57 15.40
N LEU A 192 -3.36 11.59 15.10
CA LEU A 192 -3.50 12.09 13.72
C LEU A 192 -2.13 12.49 13.13
N ASP A 193 -1.26 13.10 13.93
CA ASP A 193 0.09 13.50 13.52
C ASP A 193 0.98 12.28 13.18
N ASP A 194 0.86 11.18 13.93
CA ASP A 194 1.63 9.95 13.68
C ASP A 194 1.19 9.27 12.37
N VAL A 195 -0.09 9.37 12.00
CA VAL A 195 -0.62 8.86 10.73
C VAL A 195 0.01 9.59 9.55
N TRP A 196 0.16 10.92 9.62
CA TRP A 196 0.80 11.68 8.54
C TRP A 196 2.28 11.36 8.37
N GLN A 197 2.98 11.03 9.45
CA GLN A 197 4.39 10.67 9.41
C GLN A 197 4.63 9.22 8.99
N ASN A 198 3.70 8.32 9.33
CA ASN A 198 3.79 6.88 9.03
C ASN A 198 2.41 6.29 8.70
N PRO A 199 1.86 6.58 7.51
CA PRO A 199 0.49 6.19 7.15
C PRO A 199 0.31 4.67 7.06
N PHE A 200 1.37 3.95 6.69
CA PHE A 200 1.34 2.50 6.46
C PHE A 200 1.82 1.70 7.67
N GLY A 201 2.33 2.35 8.72
CA GLY A 201 2.91 1.67 9.86
C GLY A 201 4.21 0.93 9.57
N PHE A 202 5.02 1.47 8.67
CA PHE A 202 6.37 0.99 8.42
C PHE A 202 7.17 0.98 9.73
N THR A 203 7.68 -0.19 10.10
CA THR A 203 8.43 -0.41 11.33
C THR A 203 9.67 -1.24 11.01
N VAL A 204 10.85 -0.78 11.43
CA VAL A 204 12.11 -1.50 11.28
C VAL A 204 12.38 -2.32 12.54
N THR A 205 12.54 -3.64 12.39
CA THR A 205 12.73 -4.59 13.50
C THR A 205 14.21 -4.88 13.76
N GLN A 206 15.00 -4.89 12.69
CA GLN A 206 16.45 -5.11 12.73
C GLN A 206 17.18 -4.12 11.84
N TYR A 207 18.30 -3.64 12.33
CA TYR A 207 19.15 -2.68 11.62
C TYR A 207 20.63 -2.97 11.91
N ALA A 208 21.42 -3.04 10.85
CA ALA A 208 22.87 -3.13 10.93
C ALA A 208 23.50 -2.28 9.82
N ILE A 209 24.59 -1.56 10.15
CA ILE A 209 25.37 -0.78 9.20
C ILE A 209 26.83 -1.19 9.25
N ARG A 210 27.46 -1.30 8.08
CA ARG A 210 28.87 -1.64 7.93
C ARG A 210 29.55 -0.61 7.04
N SER A 211 30.80 -0.27 7.36
CA SER A 211 31.63 0.56 6.51
C SER A 211 32.13 -0.28 5.34
N ASP A 212 31.93 0.22 4.14
CA ASP A 212 32.57 -0.32 2.95
C ASP A 212 33.98 0.28 2.94
N ARG A 213 34.89 -0.33 3.70
CA ARG A 213 36.29 0.08 3.70
C ARG A 213 36.83 -0.21 2.30
N SER A 214 37.12 0.83 1.53
CA SER A 214 38.06 0.71 0.42
C SER A 214 39.45 0.52 1.03
N GLU A 215 39.97 -0.70 0.96
CA GLU A 215 41.41 -0.94 1.11
C GLU A 215 42.21 -0.15 0.06
#